data_AF-A0A4P6ZL04-F1
#
_entry.id   AF-A0A4P6ZL04-F1
#
_cell.length_a   1.000
_cell.length_b   1.000
_cell.length_c   1.000
_cell.angle_alpha   90.00
_cell.angle_beta   90.00
_cell.angle_gamma   90.00
#
_symmetry.space_group_name_H-M   'P 1'
#
loop_
_entity.id
_entity.type
_entity.pdbx_description
1 polymer ?
#
loop_
_entity_poly.entity_id
_entity_poly.type
_entity_poly.pdbx_seq_one_letter_code
_entity_poly.pdbx_strand_id
1 'polypeptide(L)'
;MNEIPNVIHYSWFEKGAMPQDVKDNIQSWKRCCPKYKLICWTPKNFNVNKKLFTRRAAKQQNWSAISDYVRLMALRQMGGVYLNVHTRMFKSLDPLMHRQSFIGLSRPGAISANPIWAAKPMDKNVTETLDFVNRIAKRNDLESRLNDQPYITSAHFLKYALAPQDDKQLINHCSVFPTSYFHAQTDDNGQPLDSTAYTSYTPQHQMAIGHEFKARVHYYLKHMI
;
A
#
# COMPACT_ATOMS: atom_id res chain seq x y z
N MET A 1 -6.31 -2.72 21.83
CA MET A 1 -5.40 -1.61 21.46
C MET A 1 -6.18 -0.63 20.61
N ASN A 2 -6.30 0.63 21.04
CA ASN A 2 -7.09 1.66 20.35
C ASN A 2 -6.24 2.51 19.38
N GLU A 3 -5.06 2.03 18.97
CA GLU A 3 -4.11 2.77 18.12
C GLU A 3 -3.48 1.82 17.10
N ILE A 4 -2.92 2.38 16.03
CA ILE A 4 -2.15 1.63 15.04
C ILE A 4 -0.87 1.11 15.74
N PRO A 5 -0.58 -0.21 15.68
CA PRO A 5 0.65 -0.74 16.27
C PRO A 5 1.94 -0.15 15.67
N ASN A 6 2.97 0.03 16.50
CA ASN A 6 4.31 0.50 16.05
C ASN A 6 5.11 -0.62 15.37
N VAL A 7 4.58 -1.14 14.27
CA VAL A 7 5.15 -2.20 13.46
C VAL A 7 5.19 -1.75 12.01
N ILE A 8 6.36 -1.86 11.38
CA ILE A 8 6.53 -1.64 9.94
C ILE A 8 6.64 -3.00 9.26
N HIS A 9 5.69 -3.31 8.39
CA HIS A 9 5.69 -4.45 7.50
C HIS A 9 6.23 -4.05 6.13
N TYR A 10 7.01 -4.92 5.51
CA TYR A 10 7.43 -4.80 4.12
C TYR A 10 7.71 -6.20 3.56
N SER A 11 7.78 -6.32 2.24
CA SER A 11 7.96 -7.62 1.57
C SER A 11 9.24 -7.65 0.75
N TRP A 12 9.93 -8.78 0.75
CA TRP A 12 11.04 -9.09 -0.14
C TRP A 12 10.92 -10.53 -0.62
N PHE A 13 10.25 -10.70 -1.77
CA PHE A 13 10.03 -12.01 -2.42
C PHE A 13 10.93 -12.24 -3.63
N GLU A 14 11.68 -11.21 -4.04
CA GLU A 14 12.61 -11.32 -5.17
C GLU A 14 13.76 -12.27 -4.87
N LYS A 15 14.27 -12.90 -5.93
CA LYS A 15 15.48 -13.73 -5.85
C LYS A 15 16.69 -12.82 -5.92
N GLY A 16 17.44 -12.71 -4.83
CA GLY A 16 18.70 -11.99 -4.81
C GLY A 16 18.93 -11.19 -3.54
N ALA A 17 20.13 -10.61 -3.46
CA ALA A 17 20.45 -9.65 -2.43
C ALA A 17 19.63 -8.37 -2.64
N MET A 18 19.15 -7.81 -1.54
CA MET A 18 18.47 -6.53 -1.54
C MET A 18 19.41 -5.44 -2.10
N PRO A 19 18.99 -4.69 -3.14
CA PRO A 19 19.77 -3.59 -3.69
C PRO A 19 20.04 -2.47 -2.67
N GLN A 20 21.02 -1.63 -2.95
CA GLN A 20 21.47 -0.60 -2.00
C GLN A 20 20.40 0.48 -1.75
N ASP A 21 19.69 0.93 -2.79
CA ASP A 21 18.61 1.90 -2.69
C ASP A 21 17.46 1.41 -1.77
N VAL A 22 17.11 0.12 -1.85
CA VAL A 22 16.13 -0.49 -0.95
C VAL A 22 16.64 -0.52 0.49
N LYS A 23 17.92 -0.84 0.70
CA LYS A 23 18.53 -0.80 2.04
C LYS A 23 18.52 0.61 2.61
N ASP A 24 18.82 1.62 1.79
CA ASP A 24 18.82 3.03 2.18
C ASP A 24 17.41 3.51 2.56
N ASN A 25 16.39 3.07 1.82
CA ASN A 25 14.98 3.28 2.18
C ASN A 25 14.67 2.66 3.55
N ILE A 26 15.02 1.39 3.79
CA ILE A 26 14.79 0.74 5.08
C ILE A 26 15.56 1.45 6.22
N GLN A 27 16.78 1.92 5.97
CA GLN A 27 17.54 2.71 6.94
C GLN A 27 16.84 4.03 7.25
N SER A 28 16.23 4.68 6.27
CA SER A 28 15.42 5.89 6.49
C SER A 28 14.26 5.63 7.45
N TRP A 29 13.61 4.46 7.35
CA TRP A 29 12.52 4.08 8.25
C TRP A 29 13.04 3.88 9.67
N LYS A 30 14.18 3.18 9.83
CA LYS A 30 14.80 2.98 11.16
C LYS A 30 15.21 4.29 11.81
N ARG A 31 15.73 5.25 11.03
CA ARG A 31 16.09 6.58 11.53
C ARG A 31 14.86 7.39 11.96
N CYS A 32 13.80 7.38 11.16
CA CYS A 32 12.58 8.14 11.45
C CYS A 32 11.72 7.49 12.55
N CYS A 33 11.75 6.17 12.64
CA CYS A 33 10.89 5.36 13.51
C CYS A 33 11.73 4.34 14.32
N PRO A 34 12.70 4.78 15.15
CA PRO A 34 13.69 3.89 15.78
C PRO A 34 13.11 2.88 16.77
N LYS A 35 11.90 3.16 17.29
CA LYS A 35 11.19 2.28 18.23
C LYS A 35 10.27 1.27 17.54
N TYR A 36 10.12 1.34 16.22
CA TYR A 36 9.19 0.47 15.50
C TYR A 36 9.82 -0.89 15.22
N LYS A 37 9.03 -1.95 15.41
CA LYS A 37 9.45 -3.29 15.00
C LYS A 37 9.34 -3.41 13.48
N LEU A 38 10.40 -3.86 12.83
CA LEU A 38 10.39 -4.16 11.39
C LEU A 38 10.11 -5.65 11.16
N ILE A 39 9.16 -5.96 10.28
CA ILE A 39 8.82 -7.33 9.85
C ILE A 39 8.96 -7.42 8.33
N CYS A 40 10.01 -8.11 7.91
CA CYS A 40 10.22 -8.47 6.51
C CYS A 40 9.46 -9.77 6.19
N TRP A 41 8.49 -9.70 5.30
CA TRP A 41 7.80 -10.85 4.75
C TRP A 41 8.60 -11.42 3.58
N THR A 42 8.92 -12.70 3.67
CA THR A 42 9.77 -13.45 2.73
C THR A 42 9.19 -14.85 2.53
N PRO A 43 9.69 -15.65 1.57
CA PRO A 43 9.29 -17.04 1.44
C PRO A 43 9.50 -17.90 2.71
N LYS A 44 10.38 -17.46 3.64
CA LYS A 44 10.63 -18.17 4.90
C LYS A 44 9.51 -18.05 5.92
N ASN A 45 8.72 -16.97 5.87
CA ASN A 45 7.63 -16.71 6.83
C ASN A 45 6.26 -16.47 6.17
N PHE A 46 6.19 -16.51 4.83
CA PHE A 46 4.94 -16.46 4.09
C PHE A 46 4.89 -17.57 3.01
N ASN A 47 3.98 -18.52 3.19
CA ASN A 47 3.74 -19.57 2.21
C ASN A 47 2.83 -19.06 1.08
N VAL A 48 3.44 -18.71 -0.05
CA VAL A 48 2.76 -18.20 -1.26
C VAL A 48 1.71 -19.17 -1.83
N ASN A 49 1.79 -20.47 -1.54
CA ASN A 49 0.85 -21.47 -2.04
C ASN A 49 -0.43 -21.58 -1.20
N LYS A 50 -0.48 -20.96 -0.02
CA LYS A 50 -1.61 -21.07 0.93
C LYS A 50 -2.88 -20.37 0.45
N LYS A 51 -2.76 -19.36 -0.42
CA LYS A 51 -3.89 -18.56 -0.91
C LYS A 51 -3.95 -18.61 -2.43
N LEU A 52 -5.16 -18.70 -2.97
CA LEU A 52 -5.36 -18.85 -4.42
C LEU A 52 -4.75 -17.69 -5.21
N PHE A 53 -4.93 -16.46 -4.72
CA PHE A 53 -4.37 -15.26 -5.33
C PHE A 53 -2.83 -15.34 -5.41
N THR A 54 -2.16 -15.52 -4.27
CA THR A 54 -0.69 -15.56 -4.21
C THR A 54 -0.11 -16.77 -4.94
N ARG A 55 -0.83 -17.90 -4.97
CA ARG A 55 -0.42 -19.08 -5.74
C ARG A 55 -0.44 -18.80 -7.24
N ARG A 56 -1.47 -18.11 -7.74
CA ARG A 56 -1.58 -17.73 -9.17
C ARG A 56 -0.55 -16.66 -9.52
N ALA A 57 -0.32 -15.69 -8.65
CA ALA A 57 0.74 -14.70 -8.80
C ALA A 57 2.14 -15.35 -8.84
N ALA A 58 2.40 -16.32 -7.96
CA ALA A 58 3.68 -17.05 -7.91
C ALA A 58 3.96 -17.83 -9.20
N LYS A 59 2.93 -18.41 -9.85
CA LYS A 59 3.07 -19.10 -11.14
C LYS A 59 3.57 -18.17 -12.25
N GLN A 60 3.28 -16.87 -12.17
CA GLN A 60 3.77 -15.85 -13.09
C GLN A 60 5.01 -15.11 -12.58
N GLN A 61 5.58 -15.55 -11.45
CA GLN A 61 6.69 -14.85 -10.79
C GLN A 61 6.37 -13.38 -10.47
N ASN A 62 5.09 -13.05 -10.26
CA ASN A 62 4.66 -11.68 -9.97
C ASN A 62 4.78 -11.40 -8.46
N TRP A 63 5.99 -11.01 -8.05
CA TRP A 63 6.33 -10.69 -6.65
C TRP A 63 5.64 -9.42 -6.14
N SER A 64 5.32 -8.49 -7.04
CA SER A 64 4.57 -7.27 -6.71
C SER A 64 3.15 -7.62 -6.24
N ALA A 65 2.42 -8.43 -7.00
CA ALA A 65 1.07 -8.88 -6.64
C ALA A 65 1.06 -9.71 -5.34
N ILE A 66 2.10 -10.51 -5.09
CA ILE A 66 2.25 -11.23 -3.81
C ILE A 66 2.42 -10.23 -2.65
N SER A 67 3.25 -9.21 -2.83
CA SER A 67 3.48 -8.15 -1.84
C SER A 67 2.21 -7.36 -1.55
N ASP A 68 1.41 -7.07 -2.57
CA ASP A 68 0.10 -6.42 -2.43
C ASP A 68 -0.88 -7.26 -1.61
N TYR A 69 -0.91 -8.58 -1.80
CA TYR A 69 -1.72 -9.47 -0.95
C TYR A 69 -1.22 -9.49 0.50
N VAL A 70 0.10 -9.61 0.68
CA VAL A 70 0.74 -9.65 1.99
C VAL A 70 0.51 -8.36 2.77
N ARG A 71 0.50 -7.20 2.11
CA ARG A 71 0.13 -5.91 2.71
C ARG A 71 -1.21 -6.00 3.44
N LEU A 72 -2.24 -6.40 2.70
CA LEU A 72 -3.60 -6.49 3.24
C LEU A 72 -3.71 -7.55 4.33
N MET A 73 -3.06 -8.70 4.14
CA MET A 73 -3.04 -9.79 5.12
C MET A 73 -2.37 -9.37 6.44
N ALA A 74 -1.19 -8.77 6.36
CA ALA A 74 -0.43 -8.31 7.52
C ALA A 74 -1.20 -7.23 8.29
N LEU A 75 -1.71 -6.21 7.59
CA LEU A 75 -2.49 -5.15 8.22
C LEU A 75 -3.79 -5.67 8.85
N ARG A 76 -4.50 -6.60 8.22
CA ARG A 76 -5.71 -7.19 8.81
C ARG A 76 -5.39 -7.94 10.10
N GLN A 77 -4.32 -8.74 10.12
CA GLN A 77 -3.99 -9.62 11.24
C GLN A 77 -3.29 -8.88 12.38
N MET A 78 -2.34 -8.02 12.05
CA MET A 78 -1.38 -7.43 12.99
C MET A 78 -1.56 -5.92 13.13
N GLY A 79 -2.30 -5.27 12.23
CA GLY A 79 -2.28 -3.82 12.09
C GLY A 79 -0.88 -3.32 11.68
N GLY A 80 -0.60 -2.07 12.04
CA GLY A 80 0.69 -1.43 11.83
C GLY A 80 0.73 -0.60 10.56
N VAL A 81 1.92 -0.44 10.02
CA VAL A 81 2.20 0.32 8.80
C VAL A 81 2.82 -0.64 7.80
N TYR A 82 2.26 -0.75 6.61
CA TYR A 82 2.95 -1.41 5.51
C TYR A 82 3.64 -0.35 4.65
N LEU A 83 4.93 -0.56 4.38
CA LEU A 83 5.73 0.27 3.47
C LEU A 83 6.22 -0.57 2.30
N ASN A 84 6.19 0.02 1.11
CA ASN A 84 6.90 -0.52 -0.04
C ASN A 84 8.40 -0.24 0.11
N VAL A 85 9.22 -1.20 -0.30
CA VAL A 85 10.69 -1.14 -0.28
C VAL A 85 11.28 0.02 -1.08
N HIS A 86 10.52 0.58 -2.01
CA HIS A 86 10.86 1.77 -2.80
C HIS A 86 10.39 3.10 -2.19
N THR A 87 9.85 3.07 -0.97
CA THR A 87 9.39 4.26 -0.23
C THR A 87 10.51 4.79 0.67
N ARG A 88 10.90 6.06 0.49
CA ARG A 88 11.81 6.75 1.40
C ARG A 88 11.01 7.51 2.46
N MET A 89 11.48 7.54 3.71
CA MET A 89 10.85 8.28 4.80
C MET A 89 11.68 9.49 5.23
N PHE A 90 11.00 10.61 5.48
CA PHE A 90 11.62 11.89 5.84
C PHE A 90 11.42 12.26 7.32
N LYS A 91 10.35 11.78 7.97
CA LYS A 91 10.04 12.07 9.37
C LYS A 91 9.19 10.98 10.03
N SER A 92 9.15 10.98 11.37
CA SER A 92 8.43 9.99 12.17
C SER A 92 6.94 9.95 11.84
N LEU A 93 6.36 8.74 11.87
CA LEU A 93 4.91 8.52 11.74
C LEU A 93 4.15 8.67 13.06
N ASP A 94 4.84 8.85 14.20
CA ASP A 94 4.23 8.95 15.54
C ASP A 94 2.99 9.89 15.59
N PRO A 95 3.02 11.09 14.97
CA PRO A 95 1.87 12.00 15.01
C PRO A 95 0.60 11.46 14.32
N LEU A 96 0.70 10.36 13.57
CA LEU A 96 -0.39 9.76 12.80
C LEU A 96 -0.92 8.46 13.42
N MET A 97 -0.24 7.87 14.41
CA MET A 97 -0.54 6.52 14.92
C MET A 97 -1.83 6.45 15.76
N HIS A 98 -2.31 7.58 16.29
CA HIS A 98 -3.58 7.69 17.02
C HIS A 98 -4.84 7.44 16.15
N ARG A 99 -4.68 7.34 14.82
CA ARG A 99 -5.77 7.17 13.86
C ARG A 99 -6.31 5.73 13.85
N GLN A 100 -7.44 5.51 13.17
CA GLN A 100 -7.95 4.16 12.87
C GLN A 100 -7.14 3.52 11.73
N SER A 101 -7.01 4.26 10.65
CA SER A 101 -6.17 3.94 9.50
C SER A 101 -5.80 5.21 8.75
N PHE A 102 -4.74 5.13 7.96
CA PHE A 102 -4.39 6.18 7.01
C PHE A 102 -3.71 5.64 5.76
N ILE A 103 -3.89 6.39 4.67
CA ILE A 103 -3.35 6.10 3.34
C ILE A 103 -3.16 7.40 2.55
N GLY A 104 -2.40 7.37 1.46
CA GLY A 104 -2.17 8.53 0.59
C GLY A 104 -2.88 8.43 -0.75
N LEU A 105 -3.29 9.58 -1.29
CA LEU A 105 -3.61 9.73 -2.70
C LEU A 105 -2.35 9.58 -3.54
N SER A 106 -2.52 9.04 -4.76
CA SER A 106 -1.49 9.11 -5.82
C SER A 106 -1.79 10.21 -6.85
N ARG A 107 -3.05 10.64 -6.93
CA ARG A 107 -3.56 11.81 -7.66
C ARG A 107 -4.99 12.08 -7.19
N PRO A 108 -5.62 13.23 -7.50
CA PRO A 108 -7.02 13.46 -7.17
C PRO A 108 -7.93 12.28 -7.56
N GLY A 109 -8.66 11.73 -6.60
CA GLY A 109 -9.60 10.62 -6.81
C GLY A 109 -8.97 9.24 -7.04
N ALA A 110 -7.66 9.08 -6.83
CA ALA A 110 -6.99 7.79 -6.92
C ALA A 110 -6.10 7.54 -5.71
N ILE A 111 -6.19 6.32 -5.18
CA ILE A 111 -5.35 5.86 -4.08
C ILE A 111 -4.39 4.82 -4.62
N SER A 112 -3.10 5.05 -4.34
CA SER A 112 -2.09 4.02 -4.44
C SER A 112 -1.72 3.62 -3.02
N ALA A 113 -2.08 2.40 -2.61
CA ALA A 113 -1.58 1.81 -1.38
C ALA A 113 -0.10 1.43 -1.47
N ASN A 114 0.57 1.73 -2.59
CA ASN A 114 1.94 1.33 -2.84
C ASN A 114 2.91 2.04 -1.88
N PRO A 115 2.89 3.36 -1.68
CA PRO A 115 3.86 3.99 -0.81
C PRO A 115 3.68 3.54 0.65
N ILE A 116 2.43 3.58 1.14
CA ILE A 116 2.08 3.32 2.53
C ILE A 116 0.60 2.97 2.68
N TRP A 117 0.29 2.06 3.60
CA TRP A 117 -1.04 1.94 4.21
C TRP A 117 -0.84 1.55 5.67
N ALA A 118 -1.40 2.33 6.59
CA ALA A 118 -1.41 2.04 8.01
C ALA A 118 -2.82 1.79 8.53
N ALA A 119 -2.96 0.85 9.45
CA ALA A 119 -4.27 0.46 9.97
C ALA A 119 -4.15 -0.27 11.31
N LYS A 120 -5.23 -0.20 12.10
CA LYS A 120 -5.41 -1.14 13.22
C LYS A 120 -5.67 -2.56 12.72
N PRO A 121 -5.40 -3.59 13.55
CA PRO A 121 -5.88 -4.94 13.27
C PRO A 121 -7.38 -4.92 12.99
N MET A 122 -7.83 -5.72 12.01
CA MET A 122 -9.22 -5.82 11.59
C MET A 122 -9.87 -4.51 11.12
N ASP A 123 -9.07 -3.53 10.66
CA ASP A 123 -9.61 -2.33 9.99
C ASP A 123 -10.56 -2.72 8.84
N LYS A 124 -11.69 -2.02 8.78
CA LYS A 124 -12.78 -2.32 7.84
C LYS A 124 -12.34 -2.19 6.38
N ASN A 125 -11.60 -1.14 6.04
CA ASN A 125 -11.17 -0.90 4.66
C ASN A 125 -10.16 -1.95 4.20
N VAL A 126 -9.19 -2.29 5.05
CA VAL A 126 -8.22 -3.36 4.78
C VAL A 126 -8.92 -4.71 4.64
N THR A 127 -9.86 -5.01 5.55
CA THR A 127 -10.57 -6.29 5.59
C THR A 127 -11.42 -6.50 4.35
N GLU A 128 -12.25 -5.52 3.99
CA GLU A 128 -13.11 -5.58 2.81
C GLU A 128 -12.29 -5.64 1.51
N THR A 129 -11.18 -4.90 1.42
CA THR A 129 -10.28 -4.97 0.26
C THR A 129 -9.65 -6.36 0.13
N LEU A 130 -9.18 -6.97 1.24
CA LEU A 130 -8.64 -8.32 1.23
C LEU A 130 -9.69 -9.37 0.85
N ASP A 131 -10.89 -9.26 1.39
CA ASP A 131 -11.99 -10.16 1.09
C ASP A 131 -12.41 -10.05 -0.39
N PHE A 132 -12.38 -8.84 -0.95
CA PHE A 132 -12.54 -8.62 -2.38
C PHE A 132 -11.44 -9.28 -3.20
N VAL A 133 -10.17 -9.11 -2.84
CA VAL A 133 -9.03 -9.76 -3.50
C VAL A 133 -9.16 -11.29 -3.47
N ASN A 134 -9.58 -11.87 -2.34
CA ASN A 134 -9.85 -13.30 -2.22
C ASN A 134 -11.02 -13.77 -3.12
N ARG A 135 -12.04 -12.93 -3.30
CA ARG A 135 -13.18 -13.22 -4.18
C ARG A 135 -12.78 -13.20 -5.65
N ILE A 136 -12.07 -12.17 -6.11
CA ILE A 136 -11.63 -12.08 -7.52
C ILE A 136 -10.59 -13.14 -7.90
N ALA A 137 -9.86 -13.69 -6.91
CA ALA A 137 -8.89 -14.76 -7.15
C ALA A 137 -9.49 -16.02 -7.81
N LYS A 138 -10.80 -16.20 -7.69
CA LYS A 138 -11.56 -17.31 -8.27
C LYS A 138 -11.97 -17.08 -9.73
N ARG A 139 -11.79 -15.87 -10.26
CA ARG A 139 -12.18 -15.53 -11.64
C ARG A 139 -11.18 -16.11 -12.64
N ASN A 140 -11.65 -16.27 -13.88
CA ASN A 140 -10.84 -16.78 -14.98
C ASN A 140 -9.89 -15.72 -15.55
N ASP A 141 -10.21 -14.44 -15.37
CA ASP A 141 -9.42 -13.30 -15.85
C ASP A 141 -8.42 -12.76 -14.81
N LEU A 142 -8.16 -13.50 -13.73
CA LEU A 142 -7.27 -13.03 -12.66
C LEU A 142 -5.86 -12.73 -13.18
N GLU A 143 -5.32 -13.60 -14.03
CA GLU A 143 -3.95 -13.52 -14.55
C GLU A 143 -3.63 -12.17 -15.21
N SER A 144 -4.59 -11.57 -15.91
CA SER A 144 -4.43 -10.25 -16.55
C SER A 144 -4.66 -9.08 -15.60
N ARG A 145 -5.03 -9.37 -14.34
CA ARG A 145 -5.46 -8.40 -13.31
C ARG A 145 -4.62 -8.46 -12.05
N LEU A 146 -3.54 -9.24 -12.02
CA LEU A 146 -2.69 -9.38 -10.83
C LEU A 146 -2.09 -8.06 -10.34
N ASN A 147 -1.90 -7.09 -11.25
CA ASN A 147 -1.36 -5.76 -10.95
C ASN A 147 -2.44 -4.71 -10.69
N ASP A 148 -3.70 -5.10 -10.51
CA ASP A 148 -4.82 -4.15 -10.43
C ASP A 148 -5.03 -3.52 -9.05
N GLN A 149 -4.12 -3.73 -8.10
CA GLN A 149 -4.27 -3.26 -6.74
C GLN A 149 -4.61 -1.75 -6.64
N PRO A 150 -3.94 -0.83 -7.35
CA PRO A 150 -4.31 0.59 -7.29
C PRO A 150 -5.76 0.85 -7.74
N TYR A 151 -6.25 0.13 -8.76
CA TYR A 151 -7.63 0.24 -9.22
C TYR A 151 -8.62 -0.36 -8.23
N ILE A 152 -8.28 -1.50 -7.62
CA ILE A 152 -9.09 -2.16 -6.60
C ILE A 152 -9.22 -1.26 -5.36
N THR A 153 -8.12 -0.73 -4.85
CA THR A 153 -8.16 0.17 -3.68
C THR A 153 -8.88 1.47 -4.02
N SER A 154 -8.63 2.07 -5.17
CA SER A 154 -9.37 3.28 -5.58
C SER A 154 -10.88 3.02 -5.68
N ALA A 155 -11.30 1.91 -6.29
CA ALA A 155 -12.70 1.51 -6.35
C ALA A 155 -13.30 1.29 -4.95
N HIS A 156 -12.56 0.65 -4.04
CA HIS A 156 -12.99 0.45 -2.66
C HIS A 156 -13.31 1.78 -1.96
N PHE A 157 -12.42 2.77 -2.05
CA PHE A 157 -12.64 4.07 -1.40
C PHE A 157 -13.68 4.92 -2.14
N LEU A 158 -13.82 4.80 -3.46
CA LEU A 158 -14.88 5.46 -4.23
C LEU A 158 -16.28 4.95 -3.85
N LYS A 159 -16.43 3.67 -3.51
CA LYS A 159 -17.68 3.13 -2.92
C LYS A 159 -18.11 3.89 -1.66
N TYR A 160 -17.14 4.45 -0.93
CA TYR A 160 -17.34 5.25 0.28
C TYR A 160 -17.25 6.77 0.03
N ALA A 161 -17.49 7.21 -1.21
CA ALA A 161 -17.54 8.62 -1.60
C ALA A 161 -16.20 9.39 -1.49
N LEU A 162 -15.07 8.74 -1.80
CA LEU A 162 -13.82 9.45 -2.05
C LEU A 162 -14.02 10.54 -3.13
N ALA A 163 -13.68 11.78 -2.81
CA ALA A 163 -13.80 12.91 -3.74
C ALA A 163 -12.55 13.03 -4.63
N PRO A 164 -12.70 13.50 -5.89
CA PRO A 164 -11.60 13.70 -6.82
C PRO A 164 -10.84 15.01 -6.55
N GLN A 165 -10.43 15.23 -5.29
CA GLN A 165 -9.71 16.42 -4.82
C GLN A 165 -8.41 15.98 -4.14
N ASP A 166 -7.35 16.80 -4.22
CA ASP A 166 -6.06 16.52 -3.58
C ASP A 166 -5.98 17.08 -2.16
N ASP A 167 -7.04 16.90 -1.41
CA ASP A 167 -7.16 17.37 -0.03
C ASP A 167 -7.21 16.20 0.95
N LYS A 168 -6.96 16.51 2.22
CA LYS A 168 -7.13 15.54 3.29
C LYS A 168 -8.60 15.19 3.44
N GLN A 169 -8.93 13.91 3.36
CA GLN A 169 -10.29 13.38 3.44
C GLN A 169 -10.42 12.34 4.56
N LEU A 170 -11.62 12.19 5.12
CA LEU A 170 -11.94 11.12 6.06
C LEU A 170 -13.00 10.21 5.44
N ILE A 171 -12.58 9.03 4.98
CA ILE A 171 -13.42 8.10 4.22
C ILE A 171 -13.54 6.79 4.99
N ASN A 172 -14.76 6.42 5.41
CA ASN A 172 -15.04 5.20 6.19
C ASN A 172 -14.02 5.02 7.35
N HIS A 173 -13.85 6.07 8.15
CA HIS A 173 -12.90 6.20 9.27
C HIS A 173 -11.40 6.16 8.93
N CYS A 174 -11.03 6.05 7.66
CA CYS A 174 -9.64 6.13 7.21
C CYS A 174 -9.28 7.58 6.84
N SER A 175 -8.14 8.08 7.35
CA SER A 175 -7.59 9.36 6.92
C SER A 175 -6.86 9.20 5.59
N VAL A 176 -7.43 9.75 4.52
CA VAL A 176 -6.81 9.79 3.19
C VAL A 176 -6.08 11.12 3.06
N PHE A 177 -4.77 11.07 2.86
CA PHE A 177 -3.91 12.25 2.79
C PHE A 177 -3.63 12.68 1.34
N PRO A 178 -3.39 13.99 1.10
CA PRO A 178 -2.96 14.52 -0.20
C PRO A 178 -1.72 13.82 -0.76
N THR A 179 -1.51 13.94 -2.06
CA THR A 179 -0.32 13.39 -2.74
C THR A 179 0.99 13.85 -2.09
N SER A 180 1.06 15.11 -1.64
CA SER A 180 2.26 15.70 -1.05
C SER A 180 2.73 15.03 0.26
N TYR A 181 1.86 14.28 0.95
CA TYR A 181 2.22 13.64 2.22
C TYR A 181 3.01 12.35 2.03
N PHE A 182 2.52 11.46 1.17
CA PHE A 182 3.07 10.10 1.06
C PHE A 182 3.60 9.75 -0.34
N HIS A 183 3.31 10.61 -1.31
CA HIS A 183 3.76 10.49 -2.69
C HIS A 183 4.48 11.79 -3.12
N ALA A 184 5.24 12.35 -2.18
CA ALA A 184 5.89 13.65 -2.36
C ALA A 184 6.89 13.65 -3.52
N GLN A 185 6.88 14.73 -4.28
CA GLN A 185 7.95 15.03 -5.23
C GLN A 185 9.22 15.43 -4.49
N THR A 186 10.37 15.11 -5.08
CA THR A 186 11.69 15.44 -4.53
C THR A 186 12.52 16.25 -5.51
N ASP A 187 13.46 17.02 -4.99
CA ASP A 187 14.52 17.65 -5.77
C ASP A 187 15.55 16.63 -6.28
N ASP A 188 16.56 17.11 -7.01
CA ASP A 188 17.66 16.31 -7.55
C ASP A 188 18.51 15.62 -6.46
N ASN A 189 18.44 16.10 -5.21
CA ASN A 189 19.13 15.53 -4.05
C ASN A 189 18.24 14.51 -3.30
N GLY A 190 17.01 14.27 -3.78
CA GLY A 190 16.05 13.37 -3.15
C GLY A 190 15.42 13.94 -1.86
N GLN A 191 15.44 15.26 -1.66
CA GLN A 191 14.73 15.94 -0.58
C GLN A 191 13.33 16.34 -1.02
N PRO A 192 12.32 16.28 -0.12
CA PRO A 192 10.95 16.60 -0.50
C PRO A 192 10.79 18.09 -0.82
N LEU A 193 10.07 18.39 -1.89
CA LEU A 193 9.73 19.78 -2.26
C LEU A 193 8.71 20.42 -1.30
N ASP A 194 7.94 19.58 -0.59
CA ASP A 194 6.95 19.99 0.41
C ASP A 194 7.37 19.50 1.81
N SER A 195 7.47 20.43 2.76
CA SER A 195 7.79 20.14 4.16
C SER A 195 6.77 19.22 4.86
N THR A 196 5.55 19.12 4.33
CA THR A 196 4.50 18.23 4.84
C THR A 196 4.77 16.75 4.52
N ALA A 197 5.68 16.45 3.60
CA ALA A 197 6.03 15.09 3.18
C ALA A 197 6.55 14.20 4.32
N TYR A 198 5.89 13.05 4.51
CA TYR A 198 6.36 11.94 5.32
C TYR A 198 7.17 10.96 4.49
N THR A 199 6.74 10.72 3.25
CA THR A 199 7.41 9.79 2.34
C THR A 199 7.43 10.27 0.89
N SER A 200 8.44 9.83 0.15
CA SER A 200 8.43 9.83 -1.32
C SER A 200 8.47 8.40 -1.83
N TYR A 201 8.03 8.23 -3.06
CA TYR A 201 8.00 6.94 -3.75
C TYR A 201 8.67 7.10 -5.11
N THR A 202 9.70 6.28 -5.37
CA THR A 202 10.61 6.54 -6.50
C THR A 202 9.88 6.58 -7.85
N PRO A 203 10.17 7.57 -8.71
CA PRO A 203 9.50 7.75 -10.00
C PRO A 203 9.52 6.52 -10.91
N GLN A 204 10.60 5.72 -10.91
CA GLN A 204 10.70 4.52 -11.75
C GLN A 204 9.67 3.43 -11.38
N HIS A 205 9.16 3.45 -10.14
CA HIS A 205 8.18 2.49 -9.64
C HIS A 205 6.78 3.09 -9.55
N GLN A 206 6.59 4.34 -10.00
CA GLN A 206 5.27 4.91 -10.23
C GLN A 206 4.63 4.09 -11.35
N MET A 207 3.81 3.10 -10.97
CA MET A 207 2.85 2.55 -11.92
C MET A 207 2.03 3.73 -12.41
N ALA A 208 2.22 4.09 -13.69
CA ALA A 208 1.37 5.05 -14.34
C ALA A 208 -0.05 4.50 -14.20
N ILE A 209 -0.84 5.14 -13.35
CA ILE A 209 -2.28 4.96 -13.33
C ILE A 209 -2.77 5.53 -14.67
N GLY A 210 -2.68 4.70 -15.71
CA GLY A 210 -2.72 5.12 -17.10
C GLY A 210 -4.12 5.47 -17.58
N HIS A 211 -4.24 5.61 -18.91
CA HIS A 211 -5.50 5.93 -19.61
C HIS A 211 -6.66 4.99 -19.24
N GLU A 212 -6.38 3.76 -18.83
CA GLU A 212 -7.38 2.76 -18.45
C GLU A 212 -7.98 2.94 -17.04
N PHE A 213 -7.50 3.89 -16.23
CA PHE A 213 -7.93 4.00 -14.83
C PHE A 213 -9.44 4.07 -14.65
N LYS A 214 -10.12 4.94 -15.40
CA LYS A 214 -11.57 5.08 -15.30
C LYS A 214 -12.27 3.76 -15.61
N ALA A 215 -11.84 3.06 -16.67
CA ALA A 215 -12.42 1.79 -17.08
C ALA A 215 -12.18 0.67 -16.05
N ARG A 216 -10.95 0.53 -15.53
CA ARG A 216 -10.61 -0.49 -14.53
C ARG A 216 -11.27 -0.23 -13.18
N VAL A 217 -11.29 1.02 -12.72
CA VAL A 217 -11.99 1.40 -11.48
C VAL A 217 -13.49 1.15 -11.60
N HIS A 218 -14.10 1.55 -12.72
CA HIS A 218 -15.53 1.30 -12.97
C HIS A 218 -15.86 -0.19 -13.00
N TYR A 219 -14.99 -1.00 -13.62
CA TYR A 219 -15.10 -2.45 -13.57
C TYR A 219 -15.13 -2.94 -12.12
N TYR A 220 -14.19 -2.53 -11.27
CA TYR A 220 -14.16 -2.99 -9.88
C TYR A 220 -15.33 -2.50 -9.03
N LEU A 221 -15.73 -1.24 -9.17
CA LEU A 221 -16.90 -0.67 -8.49
C LEU A 221 -18.16 -1.50 -8.74
N LYS A 222 -18.42 -1.89 -10.00
CA LYS A 222 -19.55 -2.74 -10.39
C LYS A 222 -19.56 -4.12 -9.73
N HIS A 223 -18.40 -4.63 -9.32
CA HIS A 223 -18.28 -5.96 -8.72
C HIS A 223 -18.10 -5.92 -7.19
N MET A 224 -17.94 -4.74 -6.59
CA MET A 224 -17.84 -4.53 -5.14
C MET A 224 -19.18 -4.30 -4.45
N ILE A 225 -20.21 -4.00 -5.25
CA ILE A 225 -21.62 -3.88 -4.84
C ILE A 225 -22.26 -5.26 -4.91
#